data_AF-A0A425VS10-F1
#
_entry.id   AF-A0A425VS10-F1
#
_cell.length_a   1.000
_cell.length_b   1.000
_cell.length_c   1.000
_cell.angle_alpha   90.00
_cell.angle_beta   90.00
_cell.angle_gamma   90.00
#
_symmetry.space_group_name_H-M   'P 1'
#
loop_
_entity.id
_entity.type
_entity.pdbx_description
1 polymer ?
#
loop_
_entity_poly.entity_id
_entity_poly.type
_entity_poly.pdbx_seq_one_letter_code
_entity_poly.pdbx_strand_id
1 'polypeptide(L)'
;MKKIPMISIVSLPLTIVADISHYFYQDWEFAKWIAVAIVVDTFLSLWKHLLHKDASSGCFFGKFSKKIGIYICLLILSNVLANTTVQGSVVGATQWISTYICVFMLVRETFSCIENMQAIYPILPTSFVKRLEDFNDFGEYIKK
;
A
#
# COMPACT_ATOMS: atom_id res chain seq x y z
N MET A 1 12.87 34.76 37.95
CA MET A 1 13.08 34.26 36.57
C MET A 1 13.54 32.80 36.63
N LYS A 2 12.64 31.80 36.49
CA LYS A 2 13.01 30.37 36.55
C LYS A 2 11.91 29.42 36.01
N LYS A 3 11.28 29.74 34.88
CA LYS A 3 10.25 28.88 34.22
C LYS A 3 10.57 28.51 32.76
N ILE A 4 11.79 28.80 32.30
CA ILE A 4 12.23 28.57 30.92
C ILE A 4 12.80 27.15 30.66
N PRO A 5 13.34 26.36 31.63
CA PRO A 5 13.99 25.09 31.28
C PRO A 5 13.01 23.96 30.97
N MET A 6 11.80 23.97 31.54
CA MET A 6 10.83 22.86 31.36
C MET A 6 10.17 22.88 29.98
N ILE A 7 9.98 24.07 29.39
CA ILE A 7 9.38 24.22 28.06
C ILE A 7 10.36 23.72 26.99
N SER A 8 11.66 24.03 27.12
CA SER A 8 12.70 23.61 26.16
C SER A 8 12.97 22.10 26.17
N ILE A 9 12.96 21.48 27.36
CA ILE A 9 13.18 20.03 27.51
C ILE A 9 12.02 19.22 26.95
N VAL A 10 10.78 19.73 27.01
CA VAL A 10 9.61 19.08 26.42
C VAL A 10 9.49 19.42 24.93
N SER A 11 9.83 20.64 24.50
CA SER A 11 9.67 21.06 23.10
C SER A 11 10.67 20.38 22.17
N LEU A 12 11.91 20.17 22.57
CA LEU A 12 12.94 19.53 21.74
C LEU A 12 12.58 18.10 21.27
N PRO A 13 12.21 17.16 22.16
CA PRO A 13 11.77 15.85 21.73
C PRO A 13 10.44 15.92 20.97
N LEU A 14 9.56 16.86 21.29
CA LEU A 14 8.32 17.07 20.55
C LEU A 14 8.59 17.53 19.10
N THR A 15 9.57 18.40 18.88
CA THR A 15 9.98 18.86 17.54
C THR A 15 10.59 17.72 16.74
N ILE A 16 11.44 16.89 17.35
CA ILE A 16 12.01 15.71 16.68
C ILE A 16 10.91 14.70 16.31
N VAL A 17 9.95 14.47 17.20
CA VAL A 17 8.80 13.60 16.92
C VAL A 17 7.88 14.21 15.85
N ALA A 18 7.71 15.52 15.83
CA ALA A 18 6.91 16.24 14.82
C ALA A 18 7.58 16.26 13.44
N ASP A 19 8.91 16.37 13.38
CA ASP A 19 9.66 16.28 12.12
C ASP A 19 9.63 14.84 11.57
N ILE A 20 9.70 13.83 12.44
CA ILE A 20 9.58 12.42 12.03
C ILE A 20 8.15 12.08 11.62
N SER A 21 7.13 12.62 12.30
CA SER A 21 5.73 12.40 11.93
C SER A 21 5.38 13.00 10.56
N HIS A 22 6.14 14.00 10.10
CA HIS A 22 6.02 14.52 8.74
C HIS A 22 6.47 13.52 7.66
N TYR A 23 7.28 12.52 8.02
CA TYR A 23 7.65 11.43 7.13
C TYR A 23 6.64 10.28 7.14
N PHE A 24 5.82 10.16 8.20
CA PHE A 24 4.70 9.22 8.21
C PHE A 24 3.59 9.70 7.28
N TYR A 25 2.98 8.76 6.55
CA TYR A 25 1.89 9.05 5.62
C TYR A 25 0.76 9.82 6.31
N GLN A 26 0.56 11.08 5.91
CA GLN A 26 -0.36 11.99 6.58
C GLN A 26 -1.83 11.77 6.18
N ASP A 27 -2.08 11.09 5.06
CA ASP A 27 -3.43 10.80 4.57
C ASP A 27 -4.00 9.51 5.17
N TRP A 28 -4.51 9.62 6.40
CA TRP A 28 -5.14 8.49 7.07
C TRP A 28 -6.44 8.01 6.40
N GLU A 29 -7.07 8.82 5.55
CA GLU A 29 -8.27 8.41 4.83
C GLU A 29 -7.94 7.37 3.77
N PHE A 30 -6.92 7.63 2.96
CA PHE A 30 -6.43 6.66 1.99
C PHE A 30 -5.89 5.39 2.67
N ALA A 31 -5.13 5.55 3.75
CA ALA A 31 -4.56 4.41 4.49
C ALA A 31 -5.65 3.45 5.01
N LYS A 32 -6.81 3.97 5.45
CA LYS A 32 -7.96 3.15 5.86
C LYS A 32 -8.51 2.32 4.70
N TRP A 33 -8.71 2.92 3.53
CA TRP A 33 -9.30 2.23 2.38
C TRP A 33 -8.39 1.14 1.82
N ILE A 34 -7.08 1.40 1.70
CA ILE A 34 -6.14 0.37 1.25
C ILE A 34 -6.04 -0.77 2.29
N ALA A 35 -6.09 -0.47 3.59
CA ALA A 35 -6.12 -1.50 4.62
C ALA A 35 -7.37 -2.39 4.53
N VAL A 36 -8.55 -1.79 4.30
CA VAL A 36 -9.80 -2.55 4.08
C VAL A 36 -9.67 -3.44 2.84
N ALA A 37 -9.11 -2.92 1.73
CA ALA A 37 -8.93 -3.69 0.51
C ALA A 37 -8.00 -4.90 0.72
N ILE A 38 -6.87 -4.72 1.42
CA ILE A 38 -5.95 -5.81 1.80
C ILE A 38 -6.64 -6.87 2.65
N VAL A 39 -7.48 -6.46 3.61
CA VAL A 39 -8.23 -7.41 4.46
C VAL A 39 -9.20 -8.22 3.61
N VAL A 40 -9.94 -7.58 2.72
CA VAL A 40 -10.86 -8.27 1.80
C VAL A 40 -10.12 -9.26 0.90
N ASP A 41 -8.97 -8.85 0.32
CA ASP A 41 -8.11 -9.72 -0.48
C ASP A 41 -7.63 -10.94 0.31
N THR A 42 -7.22 -10.74 1.55
CA THR A 42 -6.77 -11.81 2.46
C THR A 42 -7.88 -12.81 2.74
N PHE A 43 -9.12 -12.33 3.00
CA PHE A 43 -10.27 -13.21 3.19
C PHE A 43 -10.62 -14.00 1.93
N LEU A 44 -10.62 -13.36 0.76
CA LEU A 44 -10.89 -14.02 -0.52
C LEU A 44 -9.82 -15.08 -0.83
N SER A 45 -8.55 -14.75 -0.59
CA SER A 45 -7.44 -15.67 -0.80
C SER A 45 -7.48 -16.86 0.15
N LEU A 46 -7.83 -16.64 1.43
CA LEU A 46 -8.08 -17.72 2.40
C LEU A 46 -9.25 -18.61 1.96
N TRP A 47 -10.37 -18.02 1.52
CA TRP A 47 -11.54 -18.77 1.05
C TRP A 47 -11.20 -19.64 -0.16
N LYS A 48 -10.48 -19.09 -1.14
CA LYS A 48 -9.98 -19.82 -2.31
C LYS A 48 -9.13 -21.04 -1.90
N HIS A 49 -8.17 -20.84 -1.00
CA HIS A 49 -7.29 -21.92 -0.53
C HIS A 49 -8.03 -22.99 0.27
N LEU A 50 -9.04 -22.59 1.08
CA LEU A 50 -9.91 -23.53 1.78
C LEU A 50 -10.73 -24.38 0.81
N LEU A 51 -11.23 -23.78 -0.29
CA LEU A 51 -12.01 -24.49 -1.31
C LEU A 51 -11.15 -25.49 -2.10
N HIS A 52 -9.91 -25.12 -2.43
CA HIS A 52 -8.99 -25.96 -3.23
C HIS A 52 -8.20 -26.99 -2.40
N LYS A 53 -8.37 -27.04 -1.07
CA LYS A 53 -7.68 -27.98 -0.15
C LYS A 53 -6.14 -27.95 -0.15
N ASP A 54 -5.52 -26.97 -0.79
CA ASP A 54 -4.07 -26.74 -0.78
C ASP A 54 -3.72 -25.69 0.30
N ALA A 55 -3.78 -26.11 1.57
CA ALA A 55 -3.54 -25.23 2.72
C ALA A 55 -2.05 -25.20 3.10
N SER A 56 -1.20 -24.57 2.29
CA SER A 56 0.14 -24.18 2.74
C SER A 56 0.10 -22.75 3.30
N SER A 57 -0.15 -22.65 4.61
CA SER A 57 -0.25 -21.38 5.33
C SER A 57 1.06 -20.56 5.29
N GLY A 58 2.22 -21.20 5.29
CA GLY A 58 3.51 -20.50 5.28
C GLY A 58 3.77 -19.68 4.02
N CYS A 59 3.43 -20.22 2.85
CA CYS A 59 3.59 -19.50 1.57
C CYS A 59 2.60 -18.31 1.47
N PHE A 60 1.38 -18.50 1.99
CA PHE A 60 0.35 -17.45 2.05
C PHE A 60 0.78 -16.27 2.91
N PHE A 61 1.24 -16.52 4.15
CA PHE A 61 1.70 -15.47 5.05
C PHE A 61 2.95 -14.75 4.55
N GLY A 62 3.87 -15.46 3.87
CA GLY A 62 5.04 -14.84 3.24
C GLY A 62 4.66 -13.85 2.13
N LYS A 63 3.73 -14.23 1.25
CA LYS A 63 3.22 -13.33 0.18
C LYS A 63 2.49 -12.12 0.76
N PHE A 64 1.63 -12.35 1.76
CA PHE A 64 0.91 -11.29 2.47
C PHE A 64 1.85 -10.28 3.16
N SER A 65 2.85 -10.77 3.90
CA SER A 65 3.83 -9.92 4.59
C SER A 65 4.67 -9.09 3.62
N LYS A 66 5.12 -9.69 2.50
CA LYS A 66 5.84 -8.96 1.44
C LYS A 66 4.98 -7.85 0.83
N LYS A 67 3.69 -8.14 0.57
CA LYS A 67 2.72 -7.17 0.01
C LYS A 67 2.54 -5.97 0.94
N ILE A 68 2.32 -6.22 2.23
CA ILE A 68 2.23 -5.16 3.25
C ILE A 68 3.51 -4.32 3.31
N GLY A 69 4.68 -4.96 3.37
CA GLY A 69 5.96 -4.24 3.44
C GLY A 69 6.16 -3.28 2.26
N ILE A 70 5.87 -3.74 1.04
CA ILE A 70 5.98 -2.92 -0.17
C ILE A 70 4.99 -1.74 -0.12
N TYR A 71 3.75 -1.96 0.32
CA TYR A 71 2.73 -0.90 0.35
C TYR A 71 3.05 0.16 1.41
N ILE A 72 3.59 -0.23 2.57
CA ILE A 72 4.08 0.73 3.57
C ILE A 72 5.21 1.59 2.98
N CYS A 73 6.16 0.99 2.26
CA CYS A 73 7.23 1.74 1.59
C CYS A 73 6.67 2.71 0.53
N LEU A 74 5.71 2.27 -0.29
CA LEU A 74 5.07 3.11 -1.30
C LEU A 74 4.28 4.28 -0.68
N LEU A 75 3.60 4.06 0.45
CA LEU A 75 2.93 5.13 1.19
C LEU A 75 3.94 6.17 1.70
N ILE A 76 5.05 5.73 2.30
CA ILE A 76 6.10 6.65 2.75
C ILE A 76 6.67 7.44 1.57
N LEU A 77 6.96 6.79 0.44
CA LEU A 77 7.43 7.47 -0.77
C LEU A 77 6.41 8.48 -1.31
N SER A 78 5.13 8.10 -1.35
CA SER A 78 4.03 8.99 -1.74
C SER A 78 3.99 10.23 -0.83
N ASN A 79 4.17 10.06 0.47
CA ASN A 79 4.21 11.16 1.43
C ASN A 79 5.43 12.07 1.23
N VAL A 80 6.60 11.49 0.96
CA VAL A 80 7.83 12.24 0.64
C VAL A 80 7.62 13.07 -0.62
N LEU A 81 7.04 12.49 -1.67
CA LEU A 81 6.76 13.20 -2.93
C LEU A 81 5.74 14.33 -2.74
N ALA A 82 4.68 14.10 -1.97
CA ALA A 82 3.66 15.11 -1.69
C ALA A 82 4.22 16.33 -0.93
N ASN A 83 5.22 16.11 -0.07
CA ASN A 83 5.85 17.12 0.77
C ASN A 83 7.17 17.67 0.21
N THR A 84 7.59 17.22 -0.97
CA THR A 84 8.80 17.74 -1.63
C THR A 84 8.56 19.17 -2.09
N THR A 85 9.32 20.11 -1.53
CA THR A 85 9.29 21.53 -1.91
C THR A 85 10.57 21.90 -2.66
N VAL A 86 10.43 22.73 -3.69
CA VAL A 86 11.56 23.34 -4.40
C VAL A 86 11.41 24.85 -4.25
N GLN A 87 12.43 25.51 -3.71
CA GLN A 87 12.41 26.96 -3.42
C GLN A 87 11.27 27.41 -2.48
N GLY A 88 10.84 26.54 -1.55
CA GLY A 88 9.79 26.85 -0.58
C GLY A 88 8.36 26.76 -1.13
N SER A 89 8.18 26.36 -2.39
CA SER A 89 6.87 26.02 -2.96
C SER A 89 6.77 24.53 -3.19
N VAL A 90 5.60 23.95 -2.91
CA VAL A 90 5.29 22.56 -3.26
C VAL A 90 5.28 22.42 -4.77
N VAL A 91 6.01 21.42 -5.27
CA VAL A 91 6.05 21.15 -6.71
C VAL A 91 4.74 20.43 -7.07
N GLY A 92 3.83 21.10 -7.77
CA GLY A 92 2.55 20.49 -8.16
C GLY A 92 2.71 19.14 -8.87
N ALA A 93 3.76 18.98 -9.68
CA ALA A 93 4.05 17.70 -10.34
C ALA A 93 4.35 16.55 -9.35
N THR A 94 5.01 16.80 -8.22
CA THR A 94 5.31 15.74 -7.24
C THR A 94 4.07 15.32 -6.46
N GLN A 95 3.13 16.25 -6.22
CA GLN A 95 1.83 15.95 -5.64
C GLN A 95 0.98 15.05 -6.57
N TRP A 96 0.97 15.35 -7.87
CA TRP A 96 0.25 14.53 -8.85
C TRP A 96 0.81 13.10 -8.89
N ILE A 97 2.14 12.96 -8.90
CA ILE A 97 2.79 11.64 -8.87
C ILE A 97 2.45 10.89 -7.59
N SER A 98 2.42 11.57 -6.44
CA SER A 98 1.97 10.98 -5.18
C SER A 98 0.54 10.42 -5.29
N THR A 99 -0.41 11.19 -5.81
CA THR A 99 -1.78 10.72 -6.03
C THR A 99 -1.83 9.52 -6.99
N TYR A 100 -1.03 9.51 -8.05
CA TYR A 100 -0.95 8.36 -8.97
C TYR A 100 -0.42 7.10 -8.29
N ILE A 101 0.57 7.20 -7.40
CA ILE A 101 1.09 6.06 -6.64
C ILE A 101 -0.01 5.47 -5.74
N CYS A 102 -0.77 6.32 -5.05
CA CYS A 102 -1.92 5.91 -4.25
C CYS A 102 -2.99 5.19 -5.08
N VAL A 103 -3.41 5.80 -6.20
CA VAL A 103 -4.42 5.18 -7.10
C VAL A 103 -3.91 3.85 -7.66
N PHE A 104 -2.64 3.78 -8.06
CA PHE A 104 -2.03 2.55 -8.56
C PHE A 104 -2.06 1.43 -7.52
N MET A 105 -1.73 1.71 -6.24
CA MET A 105 -1.83 0.73 -5.16
C MET A 105 -3.26 0.18 -5.03
N LEU A 106 -4.26 1.06 -5.04
CA LEU A 106 -5.66 0.67 -4.88
C LEU A 106 -6.17 -0.16 -6.07
N VAL A 107 -5.78 0.21 -7.29
CA VAL A 107 -6.12 -0.54 -8.51
C VAL A 107 -5.47 -1.92 -8.50
N ARG A 108 -4.18 -2.03 -8.12
CA ARG A 108 -3.49 -3.31 -7.98
C ARG A 108 -4.14 -4.21 -6.93
N GLU A 109 -4.55 -3.64 -5.81
CA GLU A 109 -5.26 -4.40 -4.77
C GLU A 109 -6.62 -4.90 -5.26
N THR A 110 -7.35 -4.05 -5.99
CA THR A 110 -8.64 -4.42 -6.58
C THR A 110 -8.49 -5.56 -7.59
N PHE A 111 -7.43 -5.55 -8.41
CA PHE A 111 -7.14 -6.66 -9.31
C PHE A 111 -6.81 -7.96 -8.57
N SER A 112 -6.04 -7.89 -7.48
CA SER A 112 -5.76 -9.04 -6.60
C SER A 112 -7.06 -9.66 -6.04
N CYS A 113 -8.00 -8.82 -5.57
CA CYS A 113 -9.31 -9.27 -5.12
C CYS A 113 -10.08 -9.96 -6.25
N ILE A 114 -10.09 -9.38 -7.45
CA ILE A 114 -10.78 -9.92 -8.62
C ILE A 114 -10.20 -11.29 -9.01
N GLU A 115 -8.88 -11.47 -9.00
CA GLU A 115 -8.23 -12.76 -9.26
C GLU A 115 -8.63 -13.82 -8.24
N ASN A 116 -8.65 -13.46 -6.95
CA ASN A 116 -9.08 -14.37 -5.89
C ASN A 116 -10.57 -14.72 -6.00
N MET A 117 -11.44 -13.76 -6.32
CA MET A 117 -12.87 -14.00 -6.57
C MET A 117 -13.08 -14.92 -7.77
N GLN A 118 -12.36 -14.71 -8.87
CA GLN A 118 -12.49 -15.53 -10.07
C GLN A 118 -12.07 -16.98 -9.86
N ALA A 119 -11.07 -17.23 -9.01
CA ALA A 119 -10.69 -18.58 -8.65
C ALA A 119 -11.74 -19.30 -7.79
N ILE A 120 -12.63 -18.57 -7.10
CA ILE A 120 -13.75 -19.14 -6.35
C ILE A 120 -14.96 -19.34 -7.26
N TYR A 121 -15.30 -18.31 -8.04
CA TYR A 121 -16.41 -18.33 -8.99
C TYR A 121 -16.01 -17.54 -10.25
N PRO A 122 -15.99 -18.16 -11.44
CA PRO A 122 -15.53 -17.49 -12.66
C PRO A 122 -16.57 -16.45 -13.14
N ILE A 123 -16.44 -15.21 -12.65
CA ILE A 123 -17.33 -14.08 -12.98
C ILE A 123 -16.91 -13.39 -14.30
N LEU A 124 -15.60 -13.35 -14.61
CA LEU A 124 -15.07 -12.63 -15.77
C LEU A 124 -14.62 -13.60 -16.87
N PRO A 125 -14.70 -13.20 -18.16
CA PRO A 125 -14.24 -14.02 -19.27
C PRO A 125 -12.73 -14.29 -19.15
N THR A 126 -12.34 -15.56 -19.32
CA THR A 126 -10.97 -16.08 -19.14
C THR A 126 -9.89 -15.35 -19.95
N SER A 127 -10.26 -14.64 -21.02
CA SER A 127 -9.35 -13.82 -21.83
C SER A 127 -8.91 -12.52 -21.13
N PHE A 128 -9.76 -11.97 -20.25
CA PHE A 128 -9.43 -10.78 -19.46
C PHE A 128 -8.49 -11.13 -18.31
N VAL A 129 -8.72 -12.29 -17.70
CA VAL A 129 -7.88 -12.86 -16.63
C VAL A 129 -6.49 -13.18 -17.13
N LYS A 130 -6.39 -13.86 -18.28
CA LYS A 130 -5.09 -14.19 -18.89
C LYS A 130 -4.26 -12.95 -19.17
N ARG A 131 -4.88 -11.87 -19.67
CA ARG A 131 -4.19 -10.59 -19.88
C ARG A 131 -3.69 -9.92 -18.59
N LEU A 132 -4.27 -10.25 -17.44
CA LEU A 132 -3.82 -9.75 -16.13
C LEU A 132 -2.78 -10.68 -15.51
N GLU A 133 -3.00 -12.00 -15.62
CA GLU A 133 -2.11 -13.08 -15.17
C GLU A 133 -0.79 -13.13 -15.95
N ASP A 134 -0.80 -12.68 -17.21
CA ASP A 134 0.40 -12.64 -18.06
C ASP A 134 1.47 -11.70 -17.50
N PHE A 135 1.21 -10.82 -16.53
CA PHE A 135 2.21 -9.95 -15.93
C PHE A 135 2.68 -10.45 -14.55
N ASN A 136 3.95 -10.85 -14.43
CA ASN A 136 4.54 -11.25 -13.14
C ASN A 136 4.68 -10.06 -12.16
N ASP A 137 5.08 -10.32 -10.90
CA ASP A 137 5.31 -9.28 -9.86
C ASP A 137 6.33 -8.19 -10.27
N PHE A 138 7.10 -8.41 -11.33
CA PHE A 138 8.08 -7.49 -11.93
C PHE A 138 7.57 -6.85 -13.24
N GLY A 139 6.33 -7.11 -13.65
CA GLY A 139 5.71 -6.57 -14.87
C GLY A 139 6.15 -7.27 -16.16
N GLU A 140 6.81 -8.42 -16.07
CA GLU A 140 7.26 -9.18 -17.23
C GLU A 140 6.21 -10.20 -17.67
N TYR A 141 6.16 -10.48 -18.97
CA TYR A 141 5.26 -11.49 -19.52
C TYR A 141 5.64 -12.87 -18.97
N ILE A 142 4.70 -13.62 -18.37
CA ILE A 142 4.93 -15.02 -17.99
C ILE A 142 5.07 -15.83 -19.28
N LYS A 143 6.31 -15.97 -19.77
CA LYS A 143 6.62 -16.87 -20.88
C LYS A 143 6.35 -18.29 -20.41
N LYS A 144 5.30 -18.86 -20.98
CA LYS A 144 4.90 -20.27 -20.83
C LYS A 144 5.99 -21.21 -21.34
#